data_AF-X1SFN0-F1
#
_entry.id   AF-X1SFN0-F1
#
_cell.length_a   1.000
_cell.length_b   1.000
_cell.length_c   1.000
_cell.angle_alpha   90.00
_cell.angle_beta   90.00
_cell.angle_gamma   90.00
#
_symmetry.space_group_name_H-M   'P 1'
#
loop_
_entity.id
_entity.type
_entity.pdbx_description
1 polymer ?
#
loop_
_entity_poly.entity_id
_entity_poly.type
_entity_poly.pdbx_seq_one_letter_code
_entity_poly.pdbx_strand_id
1 'polypeptide(L)' 'VEHDAEQIYKNTLKAIHDLLYEVKITGQQIMALAITNQRETALVWDKQTGKPVYNAIVW' A
#
# COMPACT_ATOMS: atom_id res chain seq x y z
N VAL A 1 -2.95 18.41 -1.80
CA VAL A 1 -3.96 17.46 -2.37
C VAL A 1 -4.13 16.32 -1.36
N GLU A 2 -5.27 15.63 -1.32
CA GLU A 2 -5.52 14.56 -0.32
C GLU A 2 -5.89 13.24 -1.00
N HIS A 3 -5.46 12.12 -0.41
CA HIS A 3 -5.82 10.77 -0.85
C HIS A 3 -6.32 9.90 0.32
N ASP A 4 -7.24 8.99 0.05
CA ASP A 4 -7.66 7.96 1.00
C ASP A 4 -6.55 6.89 1.16
N ALA A 5 -6.05 6.72 2.38
CA ALA A 5 -4.99 5.75 2.69
C ALA A 5 -5.44 4.29 2.53
N GLU A 6 -6.71 3.99 2.79
CA GLU A 6 -7.28 2.65 2.55
C GLU A 6 -7.31 2.34 1.05
N GLN A 7 -7.58 3.35 0.23
CA GLN A 7 -7.55 3.20 -1.22
C GLN A 7 -6.12 2.99 -1.73
N ILE A 8 -5.14 3.74 -1.22
CA ILE A 8 -3.72 3.52 -1.52
C ILE A 8 -3.35 2.07 -1.21
N TYR A 9 -3.65 1.59 -0.01
CA TYR A 9 -3.33 0.23 0.44
C TYR A 9 -3.98 -0.84 -0.44
N LYS A 10 -5.30 -0.74 -0.69
CA LYS A 10 -6.04 -1.70 -1.53
C LYS A 10 -5.51 -1.75 -2.96
N ASN A 11 -5.19 -0.58 -3.54
CA ASN A 11 -4.65 -0.52 -4.89
C ASN A 11 -3.25 -1.15 -4.97
N THR A 12 -2.39 -0.93 -3.97
CA THR A 12 -1.07 -1.57 -3.91
C THR A 12 -1.20 -3.09 -3.81
N LEU A 13 -2.06 -3.60 -2.94
CA LEU A 13 -2.30 -5.05 -2.83
C LEU A 13 -2.85 -5.63 -4.14
N LYS A 14 -3.80 -4.93 -4.77
CA LYS A 14 -4.37 -5.35 -6.04
C LYS A 14 -3.29 -5.49 -7.12
N ALA A 15 -2.42 -4.50 -7.27
CA ALA A 15 -1.33 -4.55 -8.24
C ALA A 15 -0.38 -5.74 -8.00
N ILE A 16 -0.06 -6.03 -6.73
CA ILE A 16 0.76 -7.20 -6.37
C ILE A 16 0.04 -8.51 -6.74
N HIS A 17 -1.24 -8.66 -6.38
CA HIS A 17 -2.01 -9.86 -6.69
C HIS A 17 -2.18 -10.08 -8.19
N ASP A 18 -2.47 -9.03 -8.94
CA ASP A 18 -2.62 -9.08 -10.40
C ASP A 18 -1.30 -9.56 -11.03
N LEU A 19 -0.15 -9.02 -10.60
CA LEU A 19 1.17 -9.46 -11.07
C LEU A 19 1.43 -10.94 -10.76
N LEU A 20 1.20 -11.39 -9.52
CA LEU A 20 1.42 -12.78 -9.13
C LEU A 20 0.55 -13.75 -9.94
N TYR A 21 -0.69 -13.35 -10.23
CA TYR A 21 -1.60 -14.11 -11.08
C TYR A 21 -1.09 -14.19 -12.52
N GLU A 22 -0.63 -13.09 -13.10
CA GLU A 22 -0.09 -13.04 -14.47
C GLU A 22 1.15 -13.93 -14.65
N VAL A 23 2.09 -13.88 -13.70
CA VAL A 23 3.36 -14.65 -13.79
C VAL A 23 3.24 -16.06 -13.23
N LYS A 24 2.08 -16.44 -12.67
CA LYS A 24 1.77 -17.78 -12.12
C LYS A 24 2.74 -18.24 -11.03
N ILE A 25 3.13 -17.34 -10.15
CA ILE A 25 3.93 -17.68 -8.95
C ILE A 25 3.15 -17.39 -7.68
N THR A 26 3.49 -18.08 -6.61
CA THR A 26 2.97 -17.77 -5.27
C THR A 26 3.95 -16.93 -4.48
N GLY A 27 3.47 -16.27 -3.41
CA GLY A 27 4.31 -15.46 -2.54
C GLY A 27 5.50 -16.22 -1.92
N GLN A 28 5.42 -17.54 -1.76
CA GLN A 28 6.50 -18.39 -1.26
C GLN A 28 7.71 -18.45 -2.20
N GLN A 29 7.56 -18.07 -3.46
CA GLN A 29 8.64 -18.06 -4.45
C GLN A 29 9.37 -16.71 -4.51
N ILE A 30 8.95 -15.71 -3.70
CA ILE A 30 9.55 -14.38 -3.65
C ILE A 30 10.68 -14.37 -2.63
N MET A 31 11.90 -14.10 -3.07
CA MET A 31 13.06 -14.00 -2.18
C MET A 31 13.10 -12.70 -1.38
N ALA A 32 12.68 -11.59 -1.99
CA ALA A 32 12.76 -10.27 -1.39
C ALA A 32 11.66 -9.34 -1.93
N LEU A 33 11.27 -8.36 -1.11
CA LEU A 33 10.36 -7.27 -1.46
C LEU A 33 11.07 -5.94 -1.24
N ALA A 34 11.14 -5.11 -2.27
CA ALA A 34 11.59 -3.73 -2.17
C ALA A 34 10.37 -2.80 -2.16
N ILE A 35 10.33 -1.87 -1.20
CA ILE A 35 9.26 -0.91 -1.06
C ILE A 35 9.77 0.46 -1.51
N THR A 36 9.02 1.10 -2.39
CA THR A 36 9.21 2.49 -2.78
C THR A 36 7.87 3.21 -2.71
N ASN A 37 7.89 4.51 -2.43
CA ASN A 37 6.69 5.31 -2.22
C ASN A 37 6.90 6.74 -2.71
N GLN A 38 5.80 7.42 -2.97
CA GLN A 38 5.79 8.87 -3.10
C GLN A 38 6.34 9.49 -1.81
N ARG A 39 7.26 10.45 -1.94
CA ARG A 39 7.87 11.11 -0.79
C ARG A 39 6.94 12.21 -0.28
N GLU A 40 7.30 12.78 0.88
CA GLU A 40 6.62 13.89 1.58
C GLU A 40 5.20 13.63 2.10
N THR A 41 4.43 12.73 1.48
CA THR A 41 3.05 12.43 1.88
C THR A 41 2.98 11.99 3.35
N ALA A 42 2.14 12.65 4.14
CA ALA A 42 1.97 12.39 5.56
C ALA A 42 0.65 11.65 5.86
N LEU A 43 0.72 10.61 6.69
CA LEU A 43 -0.41 9.80 7.14
C LEU A 43 -0.30 9.55 8.64
N VAL A 44 -1.41 9.70 9.35
CA VAL A 44 -1.55 9.35 10.77
C VAL A 44 -2.67 8.34 10.94
N TRP A 45 -2.42 7.29 11.72
CA TRP A 45 -3.39 6.24 12.00
C TRP A 45 -3.45 5.92 13.49
N ASP A 46 -4.57 5.35 13.93
CA ASP A 46 -4.73 4.84 15.28
C ASP A 46 -3.93 3.52 15.44
N LYS A 47 -3.03 3.48 16.43
CA LYS A 47 -2.12 2.34 16.64
C LYS A 47 -2.83 1.03 16.93
N GLN A 48 -4.01 1.06 17.57
CA GLN A 48 -4.72 -0.15 18.00
C GLN A 48 -5.56 -0.74 16.87
N THR A 49 -6.20 0.13 16.09
CA THR A 49 -7.15 -0.27 15.03
C THR A 49 -6.53 -0.29 13.64
N GLY A 50 -5.40 0.40 13.44
CA GLY A 50 -4.78 0.61 12.13
C GLY A 50 -5.51 1.61 11.24
N LYS A 51 -6.64 2.18 11.70
CA LYS A 51 -7.48 3.05 10.86
C LYS A 51 -6.85 4.44 10.71
N PRO A 52 -6.89 5.03 9.50
CA PRO A 52 -6.48 6.41 9.30
C PRO A 52 -7.30 7.37 10.18
N VAL A 53 -6.64 8.31 10.83
CA VAL A 53 -7.31 9.39 11.59
C VAL A 53 -7.83 10.46 10.62
N TYR A 54 -7.16 10.62 9.48
CA TYR A 54 -7.53 11.51 8.39
C TYR A 54 -7.01 10.96 7.06
N ASN A 55 -7.42 11.56 5.94
CA ASN A 55 -6.82 11.30 4.63
C ASN A 55 -5.31 11.58 4.65
N ALA A 56 -4.57 10.90 3.78
CA ALA A 56 -3.17 11.18 3.56
C ALA A 56 -3.02 12.55 2.88
N ILE A 57 -2.22 13.43 3.48
CA ILE A 57 -1.90 14.75 2.92
C ILE A 57 -0.74 14.56 1.96
N VAL A 58 -1.01 14.75 0.67
CA VAL A 58 -0.04 14.64 -0.42
C VAL A 58 0.78 15.94 -0.50
N TRP A 59 1.95 15.87 -1.14
CA TRP A 59 2.85 16.99 -1.40
C TRP A 59 2.17 18.22 -2.01
#